data_AF-A0A484F5V2-F1
#
_entry.id   AF-A0A484F5V2-F1
#
_cell.length_a   1.000
_cell.length_b   1.000
_cell.length_c   1.000
_cell.angle_alpha   90.00
_cell.angle_beta   90.00
_cell.angle_gamma   90.00
#
_symmetry.space_group_name_H-M   'P 1'
#
loop_
_entity.id
_entity.type
_entity.pdbx_description
1 polymer ?
#
loop_
_entity_poly.entity_id
_entity_poly.type
_entity_poly.pdbx_seq_one_letter_code
_entity_poly.pdbx_strand_id
1 'polypeptide(L)'
;MSMHEIEDFAEQMVHLVNESNIGNDEKIDLIYNIYEFHDSWDTGFTKLRVYHILVETGYFHLFDPQKHPDYEKYKDFFDKLPESNEMYIYEDPIAGYSEDAKLTSYWFDNAYDSETDKEFPLKKMCCEAGSPVWAHFVGEEKMPKKMTLIRLFDRLTELAVDKNDIYSLGELFYFTSYTFMEPETFDEENIKCLEKMKTVLLKDDVMATLSELYLDYRIGSREDFEDDCFEDGENGQMLKEWFGYYFDWRDKQPQTKNSTFNASSNEDVLKAAADFRKMLADGEIDAFFGLFATFNMEFSALKGMFLFSDLYSSVTPEGHEKIMAYDISQTENEDIKGFVADYKEWSENKEDVSYYAKKAHDSINVEQNLLAAQYYIQKGLSIDPNNSVLKLYEIYIFMNYADDEDGNPSIKAYLDILDEILKNGLEKPELTGFAHYLKACGFYRIEEKENSKTEMKKAIEILPEYQAVYEDFFEKE
;
A
#
# COMPACT_ATOMS: atom_id res chain seq x y z
N MET A 1 10.31 -10.05 4.29
CA MET A 1 9.25 -10.24 5.31
C MET A 1 8.07 -10.79 4.57
N SER A 2 7.43 -11.84 5.09
CA SER A 2 6.40 -12.55 4.34
C SER A 2 5.19 -11.65 4.12
N MET A 3 4.71 -11.53 2.89
CA MET A 3 3.48 -10.81 2.56
C MET A 3 2.26 -11.66 2.92
N HIS A 4 1.89 -11.63 4.20
CA HIS A 4 0.80 -12.43 4.76
C HIS A 4 -0.57 -12.15 4.11
N GLU A 5 -0.77 -10.96 3.52
CA GLU A 5 -2.00 -10.65 2.80
C GLU A 5 -2.11 -11.41 1.46
N ILE A 6 -0.98 -11.62 0.77
CA ILE A 6 -0.94 -12.43 -0.47
C ILE A 6 -1.15 -13.92 -0.13
N GLU A 7 -0.56 -14.35 0.98
CA GLU A 7 -0.75 -15.68 1.55
C GLU A 7 -2.24 -15.97 1.81
N ASP A 8 -2.92 -15.07 2.53
CA ASP A 8 -4.34 -15.20 2.88
C ASP A 8 -5.24 -15.07 1.65
N PHE A 9 -4.91 -14.18 0.71
CA PHE A 9 -5.57 -14.09 -0.58
C PHE A 9 -5.52 -15.41 -1.34
N ALA A 10 -4.34 -16.01 -1.49
CA ALA A 10 -4.16 -17.26 -2.21
C ALA A 10 -4.97 -18.39 -1.56
N GLU A 11 -4.94 -18.50 -0.23
CA GLU A 11 -5.75 -19.45 0.54
C GLU A 11 -7.25 -19.25 0.27
N GLN A 12 -7.76 -18.03 0.40
CA GLN A 12 -9.17 -17.74 0.20
C GLN A 12 -9.62 -18.02 -1.25
N MET A 13 -8.82 -17.65 -2.24
CA MET A 13 -9.14 -17.90 -3.65
C MET A 13 -9.14 -19.40 -3.98
N VAL A 14 -8.27 -20.20 -3.35
CA VAL A 14 -8.31 -21.67 -3.48
C VAL A 14 -9.59 -22.25 -2.90
N HIS A 15 -10.05 -21.77 -1.74
CA HIS A 15 -11.35 -22.15 -1.19
C HIS A 15 -12.50 -21.78 -2.13
N LEU A 16 -12.52 -20.55 -2.65
CA LEU A 16 -13.52 -20.09 -3.62
C LEU A 16 -13.60 -21.01 -4.85
N VAL A 17 -12.43 -21.36 -5.43
CA VAL A 17 -12.34 -22.26 -6.58
C VAL A 17 -12.81 -23.66 -6.22
N ASN A 18 -12.40 -24.21 -5.07
CA ASN A 18 -12.79 -25.54 -4.63
C ASN A 18 -14.30 -25.68 -4.50
N GLU A 19 -14.94 -24.69 -3.88
CA GLU A 19 -16.37 -24.75 -3.60
C GLU A 19 -17.24 -24.30 -4.78
N SER A 20 -16.64 -23.96 -5.92
CA SER A 20 -17.36 -23.60 -7.14
C SER A 20 -17.85 -24.86 -7.90
N ASN A 21 -18.86 -24.67 -8.75
CA ASN A 21 -19.45 -25.73 -9.57
C ASN A 21 -18.72 -25.96 -10.91
N ILE A 22 -17.49 -25.47 -11.06
CA ILE A 22 -16.72 -25.62 -12.30
C ILE A 22 -16.05 -26.99 -12.41
N GLY A 23 -15.61 -27.35 -13.62
CA GLY A 23 -14.95 -28.63 -13.88
C GLY A 23 -13.57 -28.71 -13.23
N ASN A 24 -13.13 -29.93 -12.90
CA ASN A 24 -11.85 -30.14 -12.19
C ASN A 24 -10.62 -29.63 -12.97
N ASP A 25 -10.61 -29.78 -14.30
CA ASP A 25 -9.52 -29.24 -15.13
C ASP A 25 -9.44 -27.71 -15.03
N GLU A 26 -10.58 -27.03 -14.95
CA GLU A 26 -10.62 -25.57 -14.77
C GLU A 26 -10.20 -25.16 -13.36
N LYS A 27 -10.52 -25.95 -12.33
CA LYS A 27 -10.02 -25.72 -10.96
C LYS A 27 -8.50 -25.80 -10.92
N ILE A 28 -7.90 -26.80 -11.57
CA ILE A 28 -6.45 -26.95 -11.67
C ILE A 28 -5.83 -25.74 -12.39
N ASP A 29 -6.42 -25.32 -13.52
CA ASP A 29 -5.97 -24.12 -14.25
C ASP A 29 -5.99 -22.88 -13.33
N LEU A 30 -7.07 -22.63 -12.58
CA LEU A 30 -7.18 -21.47 -11.70
C LEU A 30 -6.22 -21.54 -10.50
N ILE A 31 -6.14 -22.67 -9.82
CA ILE A 31 -5.23 -22.87 -8.68
C ILE A 31 -3.77 -22.68 -9.10
N TYR A 32 -3.40 -23.20 -10.27
CA TYR A 32 -2.06 -22.97 -10.83
C TYR A 32 -1.75 -21.48 -11.00
N ASN A 33 -2.67 -20.71 -11.58
CA ASN A 33 -2.44 -19.28 -11.78
C ASN A 33 -2.51 -18.46 -10.48
N ILE A 34 -3.30 -18.89 -9.47
CA ILE A 34 -3.27 -18.30 -8.13
C ILE A 34 -1.87 -18.45 -7.52
N TYR A 35 -1.27 -19.64 -7.64
CA TYR A 35 0.07 -19.85 -7.09
C TYR A 35 1.19 -19.22 -7.91
N GLU A 36 1.04 -19.04 -9.23
CA GLU A 36 1.97 -18.20 -10.01
C GLU A 36 1.94 -16.74 -9.53
N PHE A 37 0.76 -16.21 -9.20
CA PHE A 37 0.66 -14.88 -8.60
C PHE A 37 1.31 -14.84 -7.22
N HIS A 38 0.98 -15.79 -6.35
CA HIS A 38 1.54 -15.93 -5.00
C HIS A 38 3.08 -16.01 -5.02
N ASP A 39 3.64 -16.88 -5.85
CA ASP A 39 5.09 -17.15 -5.92
C ASP A 39 5.87 -15.98 -6.56
N SER A 40 5.18 -14.93 -7.02
CA SER A 40 5.80 -13.66 -7.46
C SER A 40 6.13 -12.71 -6.30
N TRP A 41 5.81 -13.09 -5.05
CA TRP A 41 6.01 -12.30 -3.84
C TRP A 41 6.84 -13.07 -2.80
N ASP A 42 7.46 -12.35 -1.87
CA ASP A 42 8.11 -12.95 -0.68
C ASP A 42 7.01 -13.54 0.21
N THR A 43 6.63 -14.78 -0.06
CA THR A 43 5.55 -15.49 0.62
C THR A 43 6.05 -16.81 1.16
N GLY A 44 5.52 -17.21 2.31
CA GLY A 44 5.78 -18.48 2.95
C GLY A 44 5.04 -19.63 2.27
N PHE A 45 5.16 -20.83 2.86
CA PHE A 45 4.59 -22.04 2.29
C PHE A 45 3.11 -22.26 2.69
N THR A 46 2.26 -21.31 2.31
CA THR A 46 0.79 -21.31 2.51
C THR A 46 0.06 -22.45 1.82
N LYS A 47 0.66 -23.03 0.78
CA LYS A 47 0.13 -24.20 0.07
C LYS A 47 -0.28 -25.34 1.02
N LEU A 48 0.37 -25.45 2.19
CA LEU A 48 0.02 -26.46 3.20
C LEU A 48 -1.28 -26.20 3.95
N ARG A 49 -1.70 -24.94 4.13
CA ARG A 49 -2.94 -24.60 4.85
C ARG A 49 -4.16 -25.18 4.15
N VAL A 50 -4.11 -25.27 2.82
CA VAL A 50 -5.17 -25.82 1.94
C VAL A 50 -4.78 -27.14 1.27
N TYR A 51 -3.78 -27.86 1.80
CA TYR A 51 -3.22 -29.08 1.20
C TYR A 51 -4.29 -30.11 0.78
N HIS A 52 -5.31 -30.32 1.62
CA HIS A 52 -6.37 -31.30 1.36
C HIS A 52 -7.16 -30.95 0.08
N ILE A 53 -7.45 -29.66 -0.13
CA ILE A 53 -8.08 -29.13 -1.35
C ILE A 53 -7.18 -29.39 -2.56
N LEU A 54 -5.89 -29.11 -2.43
CA LEU A 54 -4.93 -29.28 -3.52
C LEU A 54 -4.83 -30.74 -3.96
N VAL A 55 -4.91 -31.70 -3.03
CA VAL A 55 -4.93 -33.12 -3.35
C VAL A 55 -6.26 -33.55 -3.96
N GLU A 56 -7.39 -33.11 -3.41
CA GLU A 56 -8.72 -33.46 -3.91
C GLU A 56 -8.95 -32.94 -5.34
N THR A 57 -8.52 -31.71 -5.63
CA THR A 57 -8.58 -31.10 -6.95
C THR A 57 -7.57 -31.71 -7.94
N GLY A 58 -6.58 -32.47 -7.46
CA GLY A 58 -5.51 -33.02 -8.30
C GLY A 58 -4.43 -32.03 -8.69
N TYR A 59 -4.44 -30.81 -8.11
CA TYR A 59 -3.31 -29.88 -8.20
C TYR A 59 -2.05 -30.50 -7.59
N PHE A 60 -2.17 -31.13 -6.42
CA PHE A 60 -1.13 -31.92 -5.79
C PHE A 60 -1.26 -33.40 -6.16
N HIS A 61 -0.20 -33.95 -6.76
CA HIS A 61 -0.08 -35.37 -6.98
C HIS A 61 0.84 -36.00 -5.93
N LEU A 62 0.29 -36.91 -5.12
CA LEU A 62 1.02 -37.61 -4.06
C LEU A 62 1.54 -38.96 -4.55
N PHE A 63 2.80 -39.26 -4.24
CA PHE A 63 3.43 -40.50 -4.65
C PHE A 63 4.50 -40.97 -3.65
N ASP A 64 4.88 -42.23 -3.77
CA ASP A 64 6.00 -42.81 -3.01
C ASP A 64 7.32 -42.40 -3.66
N PRO A 65 8.43 -42.21 -2.90
CA PRO A 65 9.72 -41.81 -3.48
C PRO A 65 10.21 -42.69 -4.62
N GLN A 66 9.89 -44.00 -4.57
CA GLN A 66 10.24 -44.98 -5.60
C GLN A 66 9.52 -44.76 -6.94
N LYS A 67 8.51 -43.89 -6.98
CA LYS A 67 7.78 -43.54 -8.21
C LYS A 67 8.29 -42.26 -8.87
N HIS A 68 9.24 -41.55 -8.25
CA HIS A 68 9.82 -40.36 -8.85
C HIS A 68 10.48 -40.71 -10.20
N PRO A 69 10.31 -39.91 -11.28
CA PRO A 69 10.89 -40.21 -12.59
C PRO A 69 12.42 -40.38 -12.56
N ASP A 70 13.10 -39.65 -11.68
CA ASP A 70 14.55 -39.74 -11.48
C ASP A 70 14.99 -40.70 -10.35
N TYR A 71 14.09 -41.53 -9.82
CA TYR A 71 14.40 -42.44 -8.71
C TYR A 71 15.62 -43.31 -8.99
N GLU A 72 15.70 -43.93 -10.17
CA GLU A 72 16.83 -44.81 -10.54
C GLU A 72 18.16 -44.05 -10.61
N LYS A 73 18.13 -42.76 -10.99
CA LYS A 73 19.31 -41.90 -11.08
C LYS A 73 19.82 -41.49 -9.70
N TYR A 74 18.89 -41.20 -8.78
CA TYR A 74 19.19 -40.68 -7.43
C TYR A 74 18.70 -41.62 -6.31
N LYS A 75 18.83 -42.93 -6.52
CA LYS A 75 18.24 -43.95 -5.64
C LYS A 75 18.64 -43.78 -4.17
N ASP A 76 19.92 -43.57 -3.90
CA ASP A 76 20.43 -43.41 -2.54
C ASP A 76 19.88 -42.17 -1.82
N PHE A 77 19.51 -41.12 -2.57
CA PHE A 77 18.87 -39.91 -2.03
C PHE A 77 17.42 -40.22 -1.65
N PHE A 78 16.62 -40.72 -2.61
CA PHE A 78 15.20 -40.99 -2.39
C PHE A 78 14.94 -42.09 -1.35
N ASP A 79 15.82 -43.09 -1.24
CA ASP A 79 15.71 -44.13 -0.21
C ASP A 79 15.93 -43.58 1.21
N LYS A 80 16.69 -42.49 1.36
CA LYS A 80 16.98 -41.83 2.65
C LYS A 80 16.05 -40.66 2.95
N LEU A 81 15.26 -40.22 1.97
CA LEU A 81 14.33 -39.09 2.10
C LEU A 81 13.37 -39.22 3.30
N PRO A 82 12.81 -40.40 3.64
CA PRO A 82 11.95 -40.54 4.82
C PRO A 82 12.65 -40.40 6.18
N GLU A 83 13.98 -40.33 6.17
CA GLU A 83 14.83 -40.13 7.35
C GLU A 83 15.52 -38.76 7.32
N SER A 84 15.32 -37.96 6.26
CA SER A 84 15.92 -36.64 6.13
C SER A 84 14.96 -35.55 6.63
N ASN A 85 15.48 -34.34 6.80
CA ASN A 85 14.68 -33.13 7.03
C ASN A 85 14.46 -32.34 5.73
N GLU A 86 14.67 -32.97 4.58
CA GLU A 86 14.56 -32.31 3.29
C GLU A 86 13.09 -32.14 2.93
N MET A 87 12.67 -30.91 2.66
CA MET A 87 11.30 -30.60 2.23
C MET A 87 11.22 -30.33 0.73
N TYR A 88 12.25 -29.71 0.16
CA TYR A 88 12.29 -29.25 -1.22
C TYR A 88 13.18 -30.14 -2.06
N ILE A 89 12.66 -30.61 -3.19
CA ILE A 89 13.38 -31.51 -4.09
C ILE A 89 13.54 -30.83 -5.44
N TYR A 90 14.77 -30.41 -5.71
CA TYR A 90 15.16 -29.74 -6.94
C TYR A 90 15.51 -30.76 -8.05
N GLU A 91 15.65 -30.28 -9.28
CA GLU A 91 16.01 -31.10 -10.46
C GLU A 91 17.30 -31.92 -10.27
N ASP A 92 18.27 -31.39 -9.50
CA ASP A 92 19.43 -32.13 -9.02
C ASP A 92 19.42 -32.18 -7.48
N PRO A 93 18.81 -33.22 -6.88
CA PRO A 93 18.63 -33.30 -5.43
C PRO A 93 19.96 -33.45 -4.67
N ILE A 94 21.06 -33.79 -5.35
CA ILE A 94 22.40 -33.87 -4.74
C ILE A 94 23.05 -32.49 -4.64
N ALA A 95 22.84 -31.63 -5.64
CA ALA A 95 23.41 -30.29 -5.66
C ALA A 95 22.73 -29.37 -4.63
N GLY A 96 21.45 -29.62 -4.35
CA GLY A 96 20.65 -28.81 -3.43
C GLY A 96 20.15 -27.52 -4.08
N TYR A 97 19.79 -26.53 -3.25
CA TYR A 97 19.32 -25.22 -3.72
C TYR A 97 20.43 -24.41 -4.41
N SER A 98 20.09 -23.79 -5.53
CA SER A 98 20.80 -22.68 -6.16
C SER A 98 19.77 -21.70 -6.74
N GLU A 99 20.18 -20.48 -7.08
CA GLU A 99 19.30 -19.49 -7.73
C GLU A 99 18.69 -20.01 -9.05
N ASP A 100 19.40 -20.89 -9.74
CA ASP A 100 18.95 -21.52 -10.99
C ASP A 100 18.22 -22.86 -10.75
N ALA A 101 18.19 -23.37 -9.53
CA ALA A 101 17.64 -24.70 -9.23
C ALA A 101 16.12 -24.69 -9.37
N LYS A 102 15.62 -25.55 -10.25
CA LYS A 102 14.18 -25.73 -10.43
C LYS A 102 13.63 -26.69 -9.40
N LEU A 103 12.70 -26.21 -8.60
CA LEU A 103 11.91 -27.04 -7.69
C LEU A 103 11.02 -27.99 -8.51
N THR A 104 11.05 -29.29 -8.18
CA THR A 104 10.33 -30.32 -8.94
C THR A 104 9.26 -31.01 -8.13
N SER A 105 9.52 -31.19 -6.83
CA SER A 105 8.64 -31.89 -5.91
C SER A 105 8.98 -31.52 -4.46
N TYR A 106 8.12 -31.97 -3.54
CA TYR A 106 8.25 -31.77 -2.11
C TYR A 106 8.22 -33.11 -1.41
N TRP A 107 8.87 -33.19 -0.26
CA TRP A 107 8.67 -34.26 0.71
C TRP A 107 7.87 -33.71 1.90
N PHE A 108 6.77 -34.39 2.23
CA PHE A 108 5.94 -34.06 3.37
C PHE A 108 5.98 -35.18 4.38
N ASP A 109 6.67 -34.94 5.50
CA ASP A 109 6.64 -35.82 6.67
C ASP A 109 5.25 -35.82 7.30
N ASN A 110 4.74 -34.63 7.57
CA ASN A 110 3.41 -34.38 8.10
C ASN A 110 2.67 -33.45 7.15
N ALA A 111 1.34 -33.57 7.13
CA ALA A 111 0.45 -32.53 6.63
C ALA A 111 -0.30 -31.93 7.82
N TYR A 112 -0.58 -30.64 7.75
CA TYR A 112 -1.35 -29.91 8.73
C TYR A 112 -2.75 -29.64 8.17
N ASP A 113 -3.77 -29.90 8.96
CA ASP A 113 -5.16 -29.55 8.67
C ASP A 113 -5.55 -28.38 9.56
N SER A 114 -5.73 -27.21 8.93
CA SER A 114 -6.10 -25.96 9.61
C SER A 114 -7.52 -26.01 10.17
N GLU A 115 -8.44 -26.77 9.58
CA GLU A 115 -9.81 -26.89 10.07
C GLU A 115 -9.87 -27.68 11.37
N THR A 116 -9.04 -28.72 11.50
CA THR A 116 -9.03 -29.59 12.68
C THR A 116 -7.90 -29.29 13.66
N ASP A 117 -7.02 -28.36 13.32
CA ASP A 117 -5.79 -27.99 14.05
C ASP A 117 -4.96 -29.24 14.40
N LYS A 118 -4.72 -30.10 13.40
CA LYS A 118 -4.03 -31.38 13.58
C LYS A 118 -3.01 -31.64 12.51
N GLU A 119 -1.85 -32.12 12.96
CA GLU A 119 -0.88 -32.77 12.08
C GLU A 119 -1.18 -34.26 11.93
N PHE A 120 -1.04 -34.77 10.71
CA PHE A 120 -1.07 -36.19 10.43
C PHE A 120 0.16 -36.60 9.60
N PRO A 121 0.77 -37.75 9.91
CA PRO A 121 1.93 -38.23 9.18
C PRO A 121 1.52 -38.61 7.77
N LEU A 122 2.03 -37.87 6.78
CA LEU A 122 1.75 -38.11 5.38
C LEU A 122 2.80 -39.04 4.79
N LYS A 123 4.09 -38.73 5.00
CA LYS A 123 5.26 -39.46 4.48
C LYS A 123 5.15 -39.77 3.00
N LYS A 124 4.84 -38.73 2.21
CA LYS A 124 4.71 -38.82 0.75
C LYS A 124 5.52 -37.73 0.08
N MET A 125 5.92 -38.03 -1.15
CA MET A 125 6.30 -36.99 -2.08
C MET A 125 5.05 -36.33 -2.67
N CYS A 126 5.17 -35.05 -2.99
CA CYS A 126 4.16 -34.26 -3.67
C CYS A 126 4.78 -33.54 -4.86
N CYS A 127 4.04 -33.37 -5.95
CA CYS A 127 4.40 -32.45 -7.02
C CYS A 127 3.17 -31.64 -7.44
N GLU A 128 3.39 -30.40 -7.86
CA GLU A 128 2.32 -29.47 -8.22
C GLU A 128 1.99 -29.54 -9.71
N ALA A 129 0.75 -29.24 -10.06
CA ALA A 129 0.34 -29.06 -11.44
C ALA A 129 1.21 -27.98 -12.10
N GLY A 130 1.67 -28.25 -13.32
CA GLY A 130 2.65 -27.41 -14.01
C GLY A 130 4.11 -27.86 -13.84
N SER A 131 4.42 -28.74 -12.87
CA SER A 131 5.76 -29.31 -12.75
C SER A 131 6.02 -30.45 -13.75
N PRO A 132 7.28 -30.68 -14.19
CA PRO A 132 7.63 -31.83 -15.04
C PRO A 132 7.31 -33.18 -14.40
N VAL A 133 7.44 -33.28 -13.07
CA VAL A 133 7.13 -34.51 -12.31
C VAL A 133 5.62 -34.77 -12.31
N TRP A 134 4.80 -33.73 -12.16
CA TRP A 134 3.35 -33.88 -12.25
C TRP A 134 2.91 -34.30 -13.65
N ALA A 135 3.49 -33.72 -14.70
CA ALA A 135 3.23 -34.09 -16.08
C ALA A 135 3.54 -35.57 -16.38
N HIS A 136 4.57 -36.14 -15.73
CA HIS A 136 4.90 -37.56 -15.83
C HIS A 136 3.75 -38.47 -15.35
N PHE A 137 3.04 -38.06 -14.29
CA PHE A 137 1.95 -38.84 -13.72
C PHE A 137 0.60 -38.60 -14.41
N VAL A 138 0.34 -37.35 -14.82
CA VAL A 138 -1.00 -36.91 -15.24
C VAL A 138 -1.12 -36.77 -16.76
N GLY A 139 0.00 -36.63 -17.47
CA GLY A 139 0.09 -36.42 -18.92
C GLY A 139 0.36 -34.95 -19.27
N GLU A 140 1.26 -34.71 -20.23
CA GLU A 140 1.61 -33.35 -20.69
C GLU A 140 0.40 -32.61 -21.31
N GLU A 141 -0.55 -33.34 -21.87
CA GLU A 141 -1.77 -32.77 -22.45
C GLU A 141 -2.72 -32.15 -21.41
N LYS A 142 -2.50 -32.44 -20.13
CA LYS A 142 -3.28 -31.93 -19.00
C LYS A 142 -2.57 -30.82 -18.23
N MET A 143 -1.44 -30.34 -18.74
CA MET A 143 -0.73 -29.22 -18.13
C MET A 143 -1.67 -28.02 -17.95
N PRO A 144 -1.60 -27.35 -16.78
CA PRO A 144 -2.46 -26.22 -16.51
C PRO A 144 -2.22 -25.11 -17.53
N LYS A 145 -3.29 -24.42 -17.91
CA LYS A 145 -3.23 -23.31 -18.84
C LYS A 145 -2.87 -22.04 -18.09
N LYS A 146 -1.76 -21.40 -18.49
CA LYS A 146 -1.38 -20.08 -17.99
C LYS A 146 -2.39 -19.03 -18.42
N MET A 147 -2.72 -18.12 -17.50
CA MET A 147 -3.59 -16.97 -17.66
C MET A 147 -2.80 -15.70 -17.35
N THR A 148 -3.18 -14.59 -17.97
CA THR A 148 -2.75 -13.26 -17.51
C THR A 148 -3.45 -12.92 -16.19
N LEU A 149 -2.85 -12.08 -15.35
CA LEU A 149 -3.41 -11.76 -14.03
C LEU A 149 -4.84 -11.19 -14.12
N ILE A 150 -5.13 -10.35 -15.12
CA ILE A 150 -6.49 -9.81 -15.37
C ILE A 150 -7.53 -10.91 -15.61
N ARG A 151 -7.17 -11.97 -16.33
CA ARG A 151 -8.09 -13.06 -16.67
C ARG A 151 -8.34 -13.98 -15.49
N LEU A 152 -7.30 -14.22 -14.71
CA LEU A 152 -7.46 -14.89 -13.42
C LEU A 152 -8.44 -14.10 -12.56
N PHE A 153 -8.24 -12.79 -12.41
CA PHE A 153 -9.03 -11.94 -11.52
C PHE A 153 -10.48 -11.77 -12.00
N ASP A 154 -10.70 -11.61 -13.30
CA ASP A 154 -12.06 -11.61 -13.86
C ASP A 154 -12.76 -12.94 -13.60
N ARG A 155 -12.08 -14.06 -13.80
CA ARG A 155 -12.67 -15.38 -13.56
C ARG A 155 -12.96 -15.62 -12.09
N LEU A 156 -12.07 -15.25 -11.17
CA LEU A 156 -12.31 -15.32 -9.73
C LEU A 156 -13.46 -14.40 -9.30
N THR A 157 -13.57 -13.21 -9.91
CA THR A 157 -14.70 -12.29 -9.68
C THR A 157 -16.02 -12.93 -10.08
N GLU A 158 -16.08 -13.63 -11.22
CA GLU A 158 -17.29 -14.38 -11.61
C GLU A 158 -17.65 -15.45 -10.59
N LEU A 159 -16.66 -16.23 -10.11
CA LEU A 159 -16.90 -17.27 -9.11
C LEU A 159 -17.40 -16.67 -7.79
N ALA A 160 -16.81 -15.56 -7.33
CA ALA A 160 -17.22 -14.88 -6.12
C ALA A 160 -18.65 -14.32 -6.25
N VAL A 161 -19.01 -13.75 -7.40
CA VAL A 161 -20.39 -13.30 -7.70
C VAL A 161 -21.37 -14.47 -7.68
N ASP A 162 -21.05 -15.58 -8.35
CA ASP A 162 -21.92 -16.76 -8.43
C ASP A 162 -22.21 -17.33 -7.03
N LYS A 163 -21.24 -17.19 -6.11
CA LYS A 163 -21.36 -17.61 -4.71
C LYS A 163 -21.93 -16.56 -3.77
N ASN A 164 -22.12 -15.33 -4.23
CA ASN A 164 -22.42 -14.18 -3.38
C ASN A 164 -21.39 -14.03 -2.24
N ASP A 165 -20.12 -14.27 -2.55
CA ASP A 165 -19.00 -14.17 -1.63
C ASP A 165 -18.42 -12.76 -1.65
N ILE A 166 -18.99 -11.90 -0.81
CA ILE A 166 -18.62 -10.50 -0.67
C ILE A 166 -17.18 -10.30 -0.14
N TYR A 167 -16.65 -11.27 0.61
CA TYR A 167 -15.31 -11.20 1.17
C TYR A 167 -14.27 -11.41 0.07
N SER A 168 -14.45 -12.48 -0.73
CA SER A 168 -13.60 -12.72 -1.90
C SER A 168 -13.64 -11.56 -2.90
N LEU A 169 -14.81 -10.92 -3.09
CA LEU A 169 -14.92 -9.71 -3.92
C LEU A 169 -14.12 -8.54 -3.34
N GLY A 170 -14.11 -8.40 -2.01
CA GLY A 170 -13.33 -7.37 -1.32
C GLY A 170 -11.83 -7.53 -1.56
N GLU A 171 -11.31 -8.75 -1.36
CA GLU A 171 -9.92 -9.08 -1.62
C GLU A 171 -9.55 -8.90 -3.09
N LEU A 172 -10.40 -9.37 -4.01
CA LEU A 172 -10.18 -9.17 -5.44
C LEU A 172 -10.11 -7.69 -5.81
N PHE A 173 -10.94 -6.83 -5.21
CA PHE A 173 -10.83 -5.39 -5.42
C PHE A 173 -9.50 -4.84 -4.91
N TYR A 174 -9.06 -5.24 -3.71
CA TYR A 174 -7.77 -4.85 -3.14
C TYR A 174 -6.62 -5.22 -4.09
N PHE A 175 -6.59 -6.48 -4.53
CA PHE A 175 -5.49 -6.98 -5.34
C PHE A 175 -5.61 -6.68 -6.85
N THR A 176 -6.77 -6.20 -7.33
CA THR A 176 -6.93 -5.82 -8.76
C THR A 176 -5.93 -4.73 -9.15
N SER A 177 -5.38 -3.98 -8.19
CA SER A 177 -4.31 -2.98 -8.41
C SER A 177 -3.05 -3.58 -9.00
N TYR A 178 -2.72 -4.80 -8.57
CA TYR A 178 -1.56 -5.53 -9.06
C TYR A 178 -1.73 -5.96 -10.50
N THR A 179 -2.97 -6.10 -11.00
CA THR A 179 -3.20 -6.36 -12.42
C THR A 179 -2.61 -5.26 -13.28
N PHE A 180 -2.68 -3.99 -12.89
CA PHE A 180 -2.18 -2.87 -13.70
C PHE A 180 -0.65 -2.77 -13.77
N MET A 181 0.06 -3.60 -13.00
CA MET A 181 1.52 -3.66 -13.03
C MET A 181 2.07 -4.58 -14.12
N GLU A 182 1.24 -5.45 -14.72
CA GLU A 182 1.71 -6.28 -15.84
C GLU A 182 1.72 -5.44 -17.15
N PRO A 183 2.83 -5.40 -17.92
CA PRO A 183 2.91 -4.64 -19.17
C PRO A 183 1.91 -5.07 -20.24
N GLU A 184 1.34 -6.26 -20.11
CA GLU A 184 0.47 -6.94 -21.08
C GLU A 184 -1.03 -6.62 -20.87
N THR A 185 -1.35 -5.67 -19.99
CA THR A 185 -2.70 -5.48 -19.43
C THR A 185 -3.70 -4.68 -20.25
N PHE A 186 -3.28 -3.99 -21.30
CA PHE A 186 -4.16 -3.04 -21.99
C PHE A 186 -4.57 -3.47 -23.40
N ASP A 187 -4.79 -4.76 -23.62
CA ASP A 187 -5.54 -5.20 -24.81
C ASP A 187 -7.06 -4.99 -24.62
N GLU A 188 -7.80 -4.98 -25.73
CA GLU A 188 -9.25 -4.71 -25.72
C GLU A 188 -10.03 -5.72 -24.87
N GLU A 189 -9.56 -6.95 -24.76
CA GLU A 189 -10.25 -8.01 -24.04
C GLU A 189 -10.00 -7.91 -22.53
N ASN A 190 -8.79 -7.55 -22.13
CA ASN A 190 -8.43 -7.25 -20.74
C ASN A 190 -9.14 -5.98 -20.22
N ILE A 191 -9.30 -4.95 -21.05
CA ILE A 191 -10.11 -3.76 -20.70
C ILE A 191 -11.57 -4.15 -20.43
N LYS A 192 -12.14 -5.05 -21.23
CA LYS A 192 -13.52 -5.54 -20.99
C LYS A 192 -13.65 -6.31 -19.68
N CYS A 193 -12.63 -7.08 -19.32
CA CYS A 193 -12.55 -7.78 -18.03
C CYS A 193 -12.54 -6.77 -16.87
N LEU A 194 -11.70 -5.74 -16.96
CA LEU A 194 -11.62 -4.68 -15.95
C LEU A 194 -12.94 -3.91 -15.78
N GLU A 195 -13.59 -3.52 -16.88
CA GLU A 195 -14.89 -2.83 -16.83
C GLU A 195 -16.00 -3.69 -16.21
N LYS A 196 -15.95 -5.00 -16.45
CA LYS A 196 -16.86 -5.96 -15.84
C LYS A 196 -16.61 -6.11 -14.34
N MET A 197 -15.35 -6.28 -13.92
CA MET A 197 -14.98 -6.32 -12.50
C MET A 197 -15.40 -5.03 -11.80
N LYS A 198 -15.09 -3.86 -12.35
CA LYS A 198 -15.56 -2.55 -11.88
C LYS A 198 -17.07 -2.50 -11.64
N THR A 199 -17.87 -2.98 -12.61
CA THR A 199 -19.33 -2.98 -12.48
C THR A 199 -19.83 -3.84 -11.31
N VAL A 200 -19.12 -4.93 -11.01
CA VAL A 200 -19.43 -5.81 -9.88
C VAL A 200 -18.98 -5.19 -8.55
N LEU A 201 -17.73 -4.73 -8.51
CA LEU A 201 -17.06 -4.28 -7.29
C LEU A 201 -17.60 -2.94 -6.78
N LEU A 202 -18.15 -2.11 -7.67
CA LEU A 202 -18.77 -0.82 -7.31
C LEU A 202 -20.24 -0.92 -6.86
N LYS A 203 -20.78 -2.13 -6.64
CA LYS A 203 -22.11 -2.25 -6.04
C LYS A 203 -22.06 -1.83 -4.57
N ASP A 204 -23.11 -1.14 -4.11
CA ASP A 204 -23.17 -0.52 -2.78
C ASP A 204 -22.89 -1.50 -1.63
N ASP A 205 -23.32 -2.76 -1.77
CA ASP A 205 -23.12 -3.84 -0.79
C ASP A 205 -21.66 -4.30 -0.74
N VAL A 206 -20.99 -4.44 -1.88
CA VAL A 206 -19.55 -4.77 -1.94
C VAL A 206 -18.71 -3.63 -1.38
N MET A 207 -19.04 -2.37 -1.70
CA MET A 207 -18.34 -1.19 -1.18
C MET A 207 -18.51 -1.01 0.34
N ALA A 208 -19.67 -1.37 0.88
CA ALA A 208 -19.90 -1.36 2.33
C ALA A 208 -19.03 -2.41 3.04
N THR A 209 -18.98 -3.64 2.53
CA THR A 209 -18.13 -4.71 3.08
C THR A 209 -16.65 -4.42 2.90
N LEU A 210 -16.25 -3.84 1.77
CA LEU A 210 -14.89 -3.33 1.57
C LEU A 210 -14.51 -2.32 2.66
N SER A 211 -15.41 -1.39 2.98
CA SER A 211 -15.16 -0.41 4.05
C SER A 211 -14.96 -1.08 5.42
N GLU A 212 -15.66 -2.18 5.70
CA GLU A 212 -15.50 -2.97 6.94
C GLU A 212 -14.22 -3.81 6.93
N LEU A 213 -13.92 -4.52 5.84
CA LEU A 213 -12.70 -5.34 5.70
C LEU A 213 -11.43 -4.50 5.79
N TYR A 214 -11.42 -3.34 5.14
CA TYR A 214 -10.29 -2.42 5.20
C TYR A 214 -10.05 -1.85 6.61
N LEU A 215 -11.11 -1.70 7.42
CA LEU A 215 -10.98 -1.32 8.82
C LEU A 215 -10.38 -2.47 9.63
N ASP A 216 -10.85 -3.70 9.45
CA ASP A 216 -10.34 -4.87 10.18
C ASP A 216 -8.88 -5.23 9.83
N TYR A 217 -8.49 -5.22 8.54
CA TYR A 217 -7.13 -5.57 8.09
C TYR A 217 -6.03 -4.63 8.63
N ARG A 218 -6.33 -3.35 8.90
CA ARG A 218 -5.32 -2.35 9.30
C ARG A 218 -5.36 -1.91 10.75
N ILE A 219 -6.36 -2.32 11.52
CA ILE A 219 -6.35 -2.13 12.99
C ILE A 219 -5.33 -3.11 13.65
N GLY A 220 -4.88 -4.14 12.92
CA GLY A 220 -3.98 -5.20 13.40
C GLY A 220 -2.55 -4.79 13.77
N SER A 221 -1.83 -4.03 12.94
CA SER A 221 -0.50 -3.52 13.33
C SER A 221 -0.06 -2.30 12.50
N ARG A 222 -0.24 -1.13 13.11
CA ARG A 222 0.30 0.14 12.60
C ARG A 222 1.83 0.18 12.61
N GLU A 223 2.48 -0.60 13.47
CA GLU A 223 3.94 -0.62 13.65
C GLU A 223 4.67 -1.40 12.55
N ASP A 224 4.12 -2.53 12.08
CA ASP A 224 4.84 -3.40 11.12
C ASP A 224 4.91 -2.79 9.70
N PHE A 225 3.89 -2.04 9.27
CA PHE A 225 3.89 -1.42 7.94
C PHE A 225 4.89 -0.24 7.80
N GLU A 226 5.24 0.42 8.91
CA GLU A 226 6.17 1.56 8.90
C GLU A 226 7.62 1.15 8.69
N ASP A 227 8.03 0.02 9.28
CA ASP A 227 9.38 -0.50 9.14
C ASP A 227 9.60 -1.09 7.72
N ASP A 228 8.56 -1.69 7.12
CA ASP A 228 8.66 -2.47 5.87
C ASP A 228 8.75 -1.64 4.57
N CYS A 229 8.17 -0.44 4.57
CA CYS A 229 8.08 0.42 3.37
C CYS A 229 9.11 1.55 3.35
N PHE A 230 9.69 1.93 4.50
CA PHE A 230 10.47 3.16 4.64
C PHE A 230 11.92 2.96 5.09
N GLU A 231 12.35 1.75 5.48
CA GLU A 231 13.79 1.46 5.54
C GLU A 231 14.37 1.32 4.13
N ASP A 232 15.62 1.77 3.94
CA ASP A 232 16.43 1.72 2.70
C ASP A 232 16.73 0.28 2.21
N GLY A 233 15.67 -0.51 2.01
CA GLY A 233 15.70 -1.89 1.56
C GLY A 233 15.19 -2.05 0.13
N GLU A 234 15.34 -3.26 -0.39
CA GLU A 234 15.03 -3.67 -1.77
C GLU A 234 13.62 -3.25 -2.25
N ASN A 235 12.66 -3.05 -1.33
CA ASN A 235 11.31 -2.54 -1.61
C ASN A 235 11.29 -1.12 -2.18
N GLY A 236 12.15 -0.21 -1.69
CA GLY A 236 12.26 1.16 -2.22
C GLY A 236 12.95 1.21 -3.58
N GLN A 237 13.86 0.27 -3.84
CA GLN A 237 14.50 0.09 -5.16
C GLN A 237 13.54 -0.53 -6.18
N MET A 238 12.72 -1.49 -5.73
CA MET A 238 11.68 -2.14 -6.51
C MET A 238 10.63 -1.11 -6.97
N LEU A 239 10.13 -0.26 -6.07
CA LEU A 239 9.24 0.86 -6.44
C LEU A 239 9.90 1.81 -7.44
N LYS A 240 11.20 2.15 -7.29
CA LYS A 240 11.95 3.00 -8.25
C LYS A 240 12.07 2.36 -9.64
N GLU A 241 12.33 1.06 -9.72
CA GLU A 241 12.40 0.31 -10.98
C GLU A 241 11.02 0.20 -11.64
N TRP A 242 9.96 0.00 -10.84
CA TRP A 242 8.56 -0.11 -11.29
C TRP A 242 8.02 1.20 -11.85
N PHE A 243 8.27 2.33 -11.19
CA PHE A 243 7.92 3.64 -11.73
C PHE A 243 8.72 3.97 -12.99
N GLY A 244 9.97 3.49 -13.08
CA GLY A 244 10.79 3.59 -14.29
C GLY A 244 10.08 3.04 -15.54
N TYR A 245 9.51 1.83 -15.48
CA TYR A 245 8.83 1.20 -16.62
C TYR A 245 7.56 1.94 -17.06
N TYR A 246 6.75 2.42 -16.12
CA TYR A 246 5.56 3.21 -16.40
C TYR A 246 5.89 4.53 -17.12
N PHE A 247 6.93 5.23 -16.67
CA PHE A 247 7.34 6.49 -17.29
C PHE A 247 8.02 6.29 -18.65
N ASP A 248 8.73 5.18 -18.84
CA ASP A 248 9.31 4.79 -20.12
C ASP A 248 8.24 4.46 -21.18
N TRP A 249 7.07 3.99 -20.76
CA TRP A 249 5.87 3.84 -21.60
C TRP A 249 5.19 5.19 -21.87
N ARG A 250 5.02 6.05 -20.84
CA ARG A 250 4.46 7.39 -20.97
C ARG A 250 5.25 8.25 -21.96
N ASP A 251 6.57 8.23 -21.90
CA ASP A 251 7.45 9.04 -22.75
C ASP A 251 7.48 8.57 -24.22
N LYS A 252 7.01 7.35 -24.49
CA LYS A 252 6.81 6.81 -25.86
C LYS A 252 5.48 7.26 -26.48
N GLN A 253 4.56 7.85 -25.72
CA GLN A 253 3.31 8.38 -26.26
C GLN A 253 3.54 9.73 -26.98
N PRO A 254 2.95 9.96 -28.17
CA PRO A 254 3.19 11.19 -28.96
C PRO A 254 2.76 12.49 -28.26
N GLN A 255 1.86 12.40 -27.27
CA GLN A 255 1.16 13.53 -26.65
C GLN A 255 1.86 14.09 -25.40
N THR A 256 2.86 13.38 -24.84
CA THR A 256 3.40 13.59 -23.48
C THR A 256 4.87 14.05 -23.46
N LYS A 257 5.45 14.38 -24.64
CA LYS A 257 6.89 14.52 -24.87
C LYS A 257 7.68 15.62 -24.13
N ASN A 258 7.10 16.36 -23.19
CA ASN A 258 7.73 17.60 -22.68
C ASN A 258 7.98 17.66 -21.16
N SER A 259 8.27 16.54 -20.50
CA SER A 259 8.89 16.62 -19.17
C SER A 259 9.72 15.38 -18.84
N THR A 260 11.04 15.55 -18.76
CA THR A 260 11.92 14.60 -18.10
C THR A 260 11.57 14.55 -16.61
N PHE A 261 11.33 13.35 -16.09
CA PHE A 261 10.88 13.09 -14.73
C PHE A 261 11.81 12.07 -14.08
N ASN A 262 12.13 12.24 -12.80
CA ASN A 262 13.06 11.37 -12.07
C ASN A 262 12.33 10.86 -10.83
N ALA A 263 12.02 9.56 -10.74
CA ALA A 263 11.10 9.01 -9.74
C ALA A 263 11.77 8.78 -8.36
N SER A 264 12.36 9.82 -7.77
CA SER A 264 13.15 9.69 -6.54
C SER A 264 12.65 10.50 -5.34
N SER A 265 11.55 11.26 -5.46
CA SER A 265 11.05 12.09 -4.34
C SER A 265 9.53 12.05 -4.16
N ASN A 266 9.06 12.36 -2.95
CA ASN A 266 7.63 12.54 -2.64
C ASN A 266 6.96 13.61 -3.52
N GLU A 267 7.72 14.60 -3.99
CA GLU A 267 7.25 15.64 -4.91
C GLU A 267 6.88 15.05 -6.28
N ASP A 268 7.55 13.97 -6.68
CA ASP A 268 7.30 13.28 -7.95
C ASP A 268 6.00 12.44 -7.89
N VAL A 269 5.73 11.79 -6.76
CA VAL A 269 4.46 11.06 -6.53
C VAL A 269 3.28 12.03 -6.52
N LEU A 270 3.42 13.16 -5.80
CA LEU A 270 2.39 14.20 -5.73
C LEU A 270 2.11 14.85 -7.09
N LYS A 271 3.14 15.05 -7.91
CA LYS A 271 2.99 15.59 -9.27
C LYS A 271 2.31 14.59 -10.20
N ALA A 272 2.66 13.30 -10.11
CA ALA A 272 1.95 12.27 -10.86
C ALA A 272 0.47 12.19 -10.45
N ALA A 273 0.15 12.32 -9.16
CA ALA A 273 -1.23 12.32 -8.67
C ALA A 273 -2.00 13.54 -9.19
N ALA A 274 -1.38 14.72 -9.21
CA ALA A 274 -1.95 15.92 -9.81
C ALA A 274 -2.21 15.78 -11.32
N ASP A 275 -1.30 15.14 -12.05
CA ASP A 275 -1.49 14.86 -13.48
C ASP A 275 -2.64 13.87 -13.72
N PHE A 276 -2.77 12.82 -12.89
CA PHE A 276 -3.93 11.90 -12.93
C PHE A 276 -5.25 12.59 -12.63
N ARG A 277 -5.29 13.45 -11.60
CA ARG A 277 -6.48 14.27 -11.26
C ARG A 277 -6.88 15.17 -12.42
N LYS A 278 -5.90 15.73 -13.13
CA LYS A 278 -6.15 16.56 -14.32
C LYS A 278 -6.70 15.73 -15.47
N MET A 279 -6.09 14.58 -15.78
CA MET A 279 -6.59 13.67 -16.82
C MET A 279 -8.03 13.20 -16.53
N LEU A 280 -8.35 12.97 -15.25
CA LEU A 280 -9.70 12.66 -14.81
C LEU A 280 -10.66 13.83 -15.04
N ALA A 281 -10.27 15.04 -14.63
CA ALA A 281 -11.08 16.25 -14.80
C ALA A 281 -11.32 16.61 -16.29
N ASP A 282 -10.33 16.33 -17.14
CA ASP A 282 -10.38 16.56 -18.58
C ASP A 282 -11.12 15.42 -19.32
N GLY A 283 -11.52 14.35 -18.62
CA GLY A 283 -12.22 13.20 -19.19
C GLY A 283 -11.35 12.31 -20.08
N GLU A 284 -10.03 12.43 -19.94
CA GLU A 284 -9.03 11.65 -20.67
C GLU A 284 -8.89 10.22 -20.11
N ILE A 285 -9.30 10.02 -18.84
CA ILE A 285 -9.43 8.72 -18.16
C ILE A 285 -10.77 8.67 -17.42
N ASP A 286 -11.37 7.48 -17.32
CA ASP A 286 -12.64 7.29 -16.61
C ASP A 286 -12.46 7.40 -15.09
N ALA A 287 -13.51 7.79 -14.37
CA ALA A 287 -13.53 8.03 -12.92
C ALA A 287 -13.01 6.87 -12.10
N PHE A 288 -13.19 5.64 -12.58
CA PHE A 288 -12.60 4.46 -11.95
C PHE A 288 -11.07 4.47 -12.03
N PHE A 289 -10.47 4.68 -13.21
CA PHE A 289 -9.02 4.73 -13.37
C PHE A 289 -8.39 5.92 -12.63
N GLY A 290 -9.08 7.06 -12.61
CA GLY A 290 -8.66 8.22 -11.83
C GLY A 290 -8.72 7.95 -10.33
N LEU A 291 -9.84 7.42 -9.80
CA LEU A 291 -9.98 7.06 -8.38
C LEU A 291 -8.98 5.98 -7.98
N PHE A 292 -8.72 5.02 -8.87
CA PHE A 292 -7.89 3.85 -8.63
C PHE A 292 -6.39 4.13 -8.71
N ALA A 293 -5.94 4.94 -9.68
CA ALA A 293 -4.56 5.43 -9.73
C ALA A 293 -4.27 6.38 -8.56
N THR A 294 -5.25 7.22 -8.19
CA THR A 294 -5.16 8.09 -7.02
C THR A 294 -5.13 7.27 -5.73
N PHE A 295 -5.98 6.24 -5.60
CA PHE A 295 -5.98 5.31 -4.45
C PHE A 295 -4.63 4.64 -4.29
N ASN A 296 -4.04 4.08 -5.36
CA ASN A 296 -2.78 3.34 -5.24
C ASN A 296 -1.55 4.25 -5.10
N MET A 297 -1.51 5.41 -5.77
CA MET A 297 -0.39 6.35 -5.66
C MET A 297 -0.40 7.13 -4.34
N GLU A 298 -1.57 7.35 -3.75
CA GLU A 298 -1.70 8.02 -2.46
C GLU A 298 -1.61 7.02 -1.30
N PHE A 299 -2.01 5.76 -1.43
CA PHE A 299 -1.89 4.78 -0.32
C PHE A 299 -0.47 4.32 0.00
N SER A 300 0.44 4.26 -0.98
CA SER A 300 1.88 4.02 -0.71
C SER A 300 2.54 5.22 0.00
N ALA A 301 1.94 6.40 -0.09
CA ALA A 301 2.41 7.62 0.58
C ALA A 301 1.62 7.96 1.86
N LEU A 302 0.45 7.36 2.10
CA LEU A 302 -0.47 7.79 3.16
C LEU A 302 -1.03 6.60 3.92
N LYS A 303 -0.47 6.39 5.11
CA LYS A 303 -1.22 5.91 6.27
C LYS A 303 -2.62 6.51 6.30
N GLY A 304 -3.61 5.65 6.51
CA GLY A 304 -5.00 6.01 6.66
C GLY A 304 -5.21 7.15 7.65
N MET A 305 -5.38 8.36 7.11
CA MET A 305 -6.40 9.34 7.52
C MET A 305 -6.58 10.45 6.48
N PHE A 306 -6.42 10.12 5.19
CA PHE A 306 -6.54 11.09 4.10
C PHE A 306 -7.40 10.60 2.96
N LEU A 307 -8.65 10.31 3.31
CA LEU A 307 -9.76 10.32 2.36
C LEU A 307 -10.85 11.31 2.77
N PHE A 308 -10.77 11.97 3.91
CA PHE A 308 -11.94 12.68 4.44
C PHE A 308 -12.31 13.96 3.65
N SER A 309 -11.35 14.83 3.30
CA SER A 309 -11.65 16.13 2.65
C SER A 309 -12.02 16.10 1.17
N ASP A 310 -11.26 15.34 0.37
CA ASP A 310 -11.52 15.33 -1.07
C ASP A 310 -12.75 14.44 -1.36
N LEU A 311 -13.07 13.48 -0.48
CA LEU A 311 -14.38 12.83 -0.43
C LEU A 311 -15.50 13.82 -0.05
N TYR A 312 -15.25 14.72 0.91
CA TYR A 312 -16.16 15.82 1.28
C TYR A 312 -16.47 16.84 0.18
N SER A 313 -15.51 17.12 -0.71
CA SER A 313 -15.70 18.00 -1.86
C SER A 313 -16.22 17.28 -3.11
N SER A 314 -16.12 15.94 -3.15
CA SER A 314 -16.73 15.08 -4.18
C SER A 314 -18.09 14.52 -3.78
N VAL A 315 -18.55 14.75 -2.54
CA VAL A 315 -19.93 14.46 -2.17
C VAL A 315 -20.84 15.24 -3.11
N THR A 316 -21.71 14.51 -3.80
CA THR A 316 -22.76 15.14 -4.61
C THR A 316 -23.56 16.10 -3.73
N PRO A 317 -24.16 17.17 -4.29
CA PRO A 317 -25.03 18.06 -3.51
C PRO A 317 -26.07 17.28 -2.69
N GLU A 318 -26.59 16.17 -3.22
CA GLU A 318 -27.51 15.27 -2.51
C GLU A 318 -26.85 14.54 -1.33
N GLY A 319 -25.64 14.01 -1.48
CA GLY A 319 -24.92 13.40 -0.36
C GLY A 319 -24.57 14.42 0.72
N HIS A 320 -24.23 15.65 0.34
CA HIS A 320 -23.93 16.73 1.27
C HIS A 320 -25.18 17.04 2.11
N GLU A 321 -26.33 17.20 1.47
CA GLU A 321 -27.61 17.40 2.15
C GLU A 321 -27.95 16.23 3.09
N LYS A 322 -27.69 14.98 2.69
CA LYS A 322 -27.93 13.79 3.53
C LYS A 322 -27.05 13.78 4.79
N ILE A 323 -25.76 14.08 4.67
CA ILE A 323 -24.86 14.10 5.84
C ILE A 323 -25.20 15.28 6.75
N MET A 324 -25.48 16.46 6.18
CA MET A 324 -25.91 17.63 6.97
C MET A 324 -27.23 17.39 7.71
N ALA A 325 -28.16 16.66 7.09
CA ALA A 325 -29.44 16.25 7.69
C ALA A 325 -29.32 15.04 8.64
N TYR A 326 -28.19 14.34 8.68
CA TYR A 326 -28.01 13.16 9.52
C TYR A 326 -28.06 13.54 11.00
N ASP A 327 -29.01 12.93 11.72
CA ASP A 327 -29.15 13.08 13.16
C ASP A 327 -28.20 12.10 13.85
N ILE A 328 -27.09 12.64 14.35
CA ILE A 328 -26.02 11.89 15.01
C ILE A 328 -26.53 11.06 16.20
N SER A 329 -27.68 11.43 16.79
CA SER A 329 -28.29 10.66 17.88
C SER A 329 -28.91 9.33 17.44
N GLN A 330 -29.07 9.10 16.13
CA GLN A 330 -29.68 7.89 15.57
C GLN A 330 -28.71 6.72 15.41
N THR A 331 -27.41 6.95 15.57
CA THR A 331 -26.39 5.89 15.54
C THR A 331 -25.78 5.68 16.91
N GLU A 332 -25.50 4.43 17.27
CA GLU A 332 -24.69 4.09 18.46
C GLU A 332 -23.20 3.98 18.13
N ASN A 333 -22.83 3.97 16.85
CA ASN A 333 -21.44 3.88 16.42
C ASN A 333 -20.74 5.24 16.60
N GLU A 334 -19.81 5.31 17.56
CA GLU A 334 -19.08 6.53 17.92
C GLU A 334 -18.19 7.07 16.79
N ASP A 335 -17.69 6.21 15.88
CA ASP A 335 -16.88 6.63 14.74
C ASP A 335 -17.73 7.37 13.71
N ILE A 336 -18.95 6.88 13.44
CA ILE A 336 -19.92 7.58 12.60
C ILE A 336 -20.30 8.92 13.24
N LYS A 337 -20.41 8.99 14.58
CA LYS A 337 -20.69 10.25 15.27
C LYS A 337 -19.55 11.25 15.12
N GLY A 338 -18.32 10.80 15.33
CA GLY A 338 -17.11 11.61 15.13
C GLY A 338 -17.03 12.14 13.71
N PHE A 339 -17.18 11.26 12.73
CA PHE A 339 -17.18 11.61 11.30
C PHE A 339 -18.23 12.67 10.94
N VAL A 340 -19.50 12.46 11.30
CA VAL A 340 -20.57 13.40 10.95
C VAL A 340 -20.37 14.75 11.67
N ALA A 341 -19.87 14.73 12.90
CA ALA A 341 -19.54 15.96 13.64
C ALA A 341 -18.42 16.74 12.96
N ASP A 342 -17.32 16.07 12.62
CA ASP A 342 -16.17 16.66 11.93
C ASP A 342 -16.54 17.18 10.54
N TYR A 343 -17.39 16.45 9.79
CA TYR A 343 -17.88 16.94 8.49
C TYR A 343 -18.69 18.21 8.61
N LYS A 344 -19.60 18.28 9.58
CA LYS A 344 -20.44 19.46 9.80
C LYS A 344 -19.57 20.65 10.20
N GLU A 345 -18.64 20.45 11.13
CA GLU A 345 -17.68 21.49 11.52
C GLU A 345 -16.86 21.98 10.31
N TRP A 346 -16.29 21.05 9.53
CA TRP A 346 -15.54 21.41 8.33
C TRP A 346 -16.41 22.16 7.32
N SER A 347 -17.61 21.66 7.01
CA SER A 347 -18.45 22.25 5.96
C SER A 347 -18.90 23.67 6.30
N GLU A 348 -19.16 23.94 7.57
CA GLU A 348 -19.52 25.27 8.06
C GLU A 348 -18.34 26.25 8.01
N ASN A 349 -17.11 25.75 8.08
CA ASN A 349 -15.89 26.55 8.18
C ASN A 349 -14.94 26.41 6.98
N LYS A 350 -15.38 25.78 5.88
CA LYS A 350 -14.49 25.41 4.75
C LYS A 350 -13.85 26.60 4.03
N GLU A 351 -14.38 27.82 4.22
CA GLU A 351 -13.85 29.09 3.70
C GLU A 351 -13.16 29.94 4.77
N ASP A 352 -13.12 29.50 6.04
CA ASP A 352 -12.48 30.22 7.14
C ASP A 352 -11.04 29.73 7.34
N VAL A 353 -10.06 30.56 6.98
CA VAL A 353 -8.64 30.27 7.18
C VAL A 353 -8.28 30.00 8.65
N SER A 354 -9.01 30.61 9.59
CA SER A 354 -8.78 30.45 11.04
C SER A 354 -9.06 29.03 11.51
N TYR A 355 -10.04 28.36 10.89
CA TYR A 355 -10.36 26.97 11.14
C TYR A 355 -9.19 26.06 10.74
N TYR A 356 -8.65 26.25 9.54
CA TYR A 356 -7.49 25.48 9.07
C TYR A 356 -6.24 25.73 9.92
N ALA A 357 -6.00 26.99 10.33
CA ALA A 357 -4.90 27.31 11.23
C ALA A 357 -5.02 26.63 12.59
N LYS A 358 -6.23 26.57 13.16
CA LYS A 358 -6.50 25.85 14.40
C LYS A 358 -6.30 24.34 14.23
N LYS A 359 -6.87 23.72 13.19
CA LYS A 359 -6.74 22.28 12.94
C LYS A 359 -5.28 21.89 12.68
N ALA A 360 -4.51 22.71 11.97
CA ALA A 360 -3.07 22.51 11.79
C ALA A 360 -2.32 22.57 13.13
N HIS A 361 -2.65 23.54 13.99
CA HIS A 361 -2.06 23.65 15.32
C HIS A 361 -2.37 22.43 16.20
N ASP A 362 -3.63 21.99 16.24
CA ASP A 362 -4.08 20.83 17.01
C ASP A 362 -3.41 19.54 16.48
N SER A 363 -3.30 19.40 15.15
CA SER A 363 -2.60 18.28 14.50
C SER A 363 -1.12 18.22 14.90
N ILE A 364 -0.42 19.36 14.96
CA ILE A 364 0.99 19.43 15.36
C ILE A 364 1.16 19.10 16.85
N ASN A 365 0.38 19.76 17.72
CA ASN A 365 0.69 19.81 19.14
C ASN A 365 -0.08 18.79 20.00
N VAL A 366 -1.28 18.39 19.56
CA VAL A 366 -2.15 17.47 20.30
C VAL A 366 -2.04 16.07 19.74
N GLU A 367 -2.14 15.95 18.42
CA GLU A 367 -2.19 14.64 17.74
C GLU A 367 -0.82 14.14 17.31
N GLN A 368 0.18 15.03 17.25
CA GLN A 368 1.52 14.76 16.71
C GLN A 368 1.47 14.17 15.30
N ASN A 369 0.53 14.66 14.49
CA ASN A 369 0.26 14.21 13.13
C ASN A 369 0.66 15.30 12.12
N LEU A 370 1.92 15.25 11.67
CA LEU A 370 2.48 16.26 10.76
C LEU A 370 1.82 16.23 9.37
N LEU A 371 1.35 15.06 8.91
CA LEU A 371 0.64 14.95 7.64
C LEU A 371 -0.72 15.67 7.74
N ALA A 372 -1.51 15.41 8.79
CA ALA A 372 -2.76 16.14 9.11
C ALA A 372 -2.55 17.65 9.06
N ALA A 373 -1.50 18.11 9.74
CA ALA A 373 -1.12 19.51 9.75
C ALA A 373 -0.81 20.05 8.34
N GLN A 374 -0.02 19.33 7.55
CA GLN A 374 0.37 19.74 6.19
C GLN A 374 -0.84 19.96 5.29
N TYR A 375 -1.82 19.04 5.34
CA TYR A 375 -3.06 19.18 4.60
C TYR A 375 -3.84 20.45 5.00
N TYR A 376 -4.04 20.68 6.30
CA TYR A 376 -4.78 21.85 6.78
C TYR A 376 -4.06 23.14 6.39
N ILE A 377 -2.73 23.14 6.45
CA ILE A 377 -1.88 24.25 6.00
C ILE A 377 -2.09 24.54 4.52
N GLN A 378 -1.99 23.53 3.65
CA GLN A 378 -2.15 23.71 2.21
C GLN A 378 -3.55 24.22 1.85
N LYS A 379 -4.60 23.67 2.45
CA LYS A 379 -5.98 24.15 2.21
C LYS A 379 -6.18 25.56 2.73
N GLY A 380 -5.72 25.88 3.93
CA GLY A 380 -5.81 27.24 4.45
C GLY A 380 -5.01 28.26 3.62
N LEU A 381 -3.82 27.90 3.14
CA LEU A 381 -3.02 28.73 2.24
C LEU A 381 -3.65 28.87 0.85
N SER A 382 -4.45 27.91 0.39
CA SER A 382 -5.22 28.05 -0.85
C SER A 382 -6.33 29.10 -0.73
N ILE A 383 -6.83 29.34 0.49
CA ILE A 383 -7.85 30.37 0.80
C ILE A 383 -7.18 31.73 1.02
N ASP A 384 -6.12 31.77 1.84
CA ASP A 384 -5.30 32.96 2.08
C ASP A 384 -3.80 32.64 1.96
N PRO A 385 -3.21 32.83 0.77
CA PRO A 385 -1.79 32.57 0.52
C PRO A 385 -0.83 33.44 1.34
N ASN A 386 -1.32 34.46 2.05
CA ASN A 386 -0.50 35.36 2.86
C ASN A 386 -0.66 35.12 4.36
N ASN A 387 -1.42 34.10 4.77
CA ASN A 387 -1.61 33.79 6.17
C ASN A 387 -0.29 33.41 6.86
N SER A 388 0.20 34.28 7.75
CA SER A 388 1.52 34.11 8.37
C SER A 388 1.58 32.94 9.35
N VAL A 389 0.45 32.55 9.97
CA VAL A 389 0.40 31.42 10.91
C VAL A 389 0.56 30.11 10.16
N LEU A 390 -0.14 29.95 9.04
CA LEU A 390 -0.04 28.75 8.22
C LEU A 390 1.34 28.60 7.58
N LYS A 391 1.93 29.69 7.06
CA LYS A 391 3.32 29.68 6.58
C LYS A 391 4.31 29.27 7.67
N LEU A 392 4.08 29.73 8.91
CA LEU A 392 4.91 29.37 10.05
C LEU A 392 4.85 27.86 10.33
N TYR A 393 3.66 27.25 10.27
CA TYR A 393 3.51 25.81 10.41
C TYR A 393 4.07 25.02 9.22
N GLU A 394 3.95 25.55 8.00
CA GLU A 394 4.57 24.97 6.80
C GLU A 394 6.08 24.84 6.97
N ILE A 395 6.72 25.93 7.42
CA ILE A 395 8.16 25.97 7.71
C ILE A 395 8.53 24.95 8.80
N TYR A 396 7.73 24.86 9.87
CA TYR A 396 7.97 23.88 10.94
C TYR A 396 7.94 22.44 10.41
N ILE A 397 6.91 22.07 9.63
CA ILE A 397 6.80 20.74 9.05
C ILE A 397 7.99 20.47 8.13
N PHE A 398 8.32 21.42 7.26
CA PHE A 398 9.46 21.29 6.37
C PHE A 398 10.76 21.07 7.13
N MET A 399 11.01 21.81 8.21
CA MET A 399 12.19 21.61 9.04
C MET A 399 12.23 20.23 9.70
N ASN A 400 11.08 19.62 10.01
CA ASN A 400 11.09 18.25 10.56
C ASN A 400 11.40 17.19 9.49
N TYR A 401 11.07 17.44 8.22
CA TYR A 401 11.29 16.48 7.12
C TYR A 401 12.56 16.71 6.29
N ALA A 402 13.16 17.90 6.35
CA ALA A 402 14.37 18.16 5.62
C ALA A 402 15.53 17.40 6.26
N ASP A 403 16.06 16.41 5.54
CA ASP A 403 17.29 15.71 5.90
C ASP A 403 18.45 16.69 6.06
N ASP A 404 19.35 16.38 6.99
CA ASP A 404 20.50 17.21 7.37
C ASP A 404 21.62 17.27 6.29
N GLU A 405 21.34 16.81 5.07
CA GLU A 405 22.33 16.82 3.98
C GLU A 405 22.59 18.26 3.46
N ASP A 406 23.76 18.76 3.82
CA ASP A 406 24.54 19.89 3.30
C ASP A 406 23.78 20.99 2.54
N GLY A 407 23.31 22.00 3.28
CA GLY A 407 23.09 23.33 2.72
C GLY A 407 21.91 23.44 1.75
N ASN A 408 20.83 22.69 2.03
CA ASN A 408 19.63 22.69 1.21
C ASN A 408 19.15 24.13 0.90
N PRO A 409 19.16 24.56 -0.38
CA PRO A 409 18.75 25.90 -0.81
C PRO A 409 17.36 26.32 -0.30
N SER A 410 16.53 25.34 0.06
CA SER A 410 15.22 25.55 0.67
C SER A 410 15.31 26.22 2.05
N ILE A 411 16.29 25.90 2.90
CA ILE A 411 16.39 26.46 4.26
C ILE A 411 16.56 27.98 4.20
N LYS A 412 17.39 28.47 3.26
CA LYS A 412 17.59 29.91 3.07
C LYS A 412 16.32 30.62 2.61
N ALA A 413 15.55 30.00 1.71
CA ALA A 413 14.26 30.54 1.29
C ALA A 413 13.27 30.64 2.47
N TYR A 414 13.27 29.67 3.38
CA TYR A 414 12.44 29.73 4.58
C TYR A 414 12.91 30.78 5.59
N LEU A 415 14.22 31.02 5.73
CA LEU A 415 14.73 32.12 6.54
C LEU A 415 14.25 33.48 6.02
N ASP A 416 14.20 33.67 4.70
CA ASP A 416 13.66 34.89 4.08
C ASP A 416 12.15 35.04 4.35
N ILE A 417 11.38 33.94 4.29
CA ILE A 417 9.94 33.93 4.64
C ILE A 417 9.74 34.26 6.13
N LEU A 418 10.56 33.70 7.02
CA LEU A 418 10.51 34.00 8.45
C LEU A 418 10.82 35.48 8.73
N ASP A 419 11.78 36.08 8.00
CA ASP A 419 12.06 37.50 8.11
C ASP A 419 10.89 38.37 7.65
N GLU A 420 10.19 37.98 6.60
CA GLU A 420 8.97 38.65 6.16
C GLU A 420 7.85 38.55 7.22
N ILE A 421 7.62 37.35 7.76
CA ILE A 421 6.63 37.11 8.83
C ILE A 421 6.94 37.97 10.05
N LEU A 422 8.18 37.94 10.54
CA LEU A 422 8.61 38.71 11.71
C LEU A 422 8.51 40.22 11.47
N LYS A 423 8.80 40.70 10.25
CA LYS A 423 8.68 42.11 9.88
C LYS A 423 7.24 42.59 9.82
N ASN A 424 6.32 41.76 9.34
CA ASN A 424 4.90 42.09 9.26
C ASN A 424 4.22 42.01 10.63
N GLY A 425 4.83 41.29 11.58
CA GLY A 425 4.32 41.07 12.92
C GLY A 425 3.31 39.92 12.97
N LEU A 426 3.24 39.28 14.12
CA LEU A 426 2.27 38.23 14.41
C LEU A 426 1.36 38.71 15.54
N GLU A 427 0.08 38.34 15.49
CA GLU A 427 -0.91 38.83 16.47
C GLU A 427 -0.63 38.37 17.90
N LYS A 428 -0.01 37.19 18.04
CA LYS A 428 0.26 36.54 19.32
C LYS A 428 1.78 36.54 19.58
N PRO A 429 2.24 37.02 20.75
CA PRO A 429 3.66 36.98 21.12
C PRO A 429 4.25 35.57 21.00
N GLU A 430 3.50 34.54 21.37
CA GLU A 430 3.93 33.14 21.32
C GLU A 430 4.31 32.72 19.90
N LEU A 431 3.60 33.19 18.88
CA LEU A 431 3.94 32.92 17.48
C LEU A 431 5.21 33.68 17.06
N THR A 432 5.45 34.88 17.59
CA THR A 432 6.71 35.60 17.38
C THR A 432 7.89 34.85 18.01
N GLY A 433 7.72 34.35 19.23
CA GLY A 433 8.72 33.51 19.89
C GLY A 433 9.00 32.23 19.08
N PHE A 434 7.95 31.57 18.60
CA PHE A 434 8.07 30.37 17.76
C PHE A 434 8.75 30.65 16.42
N ALA A 435 8.47 31.78 15.76
CA ALA A 435 9.16 32.19 14.54
C ALA A 435 10.66 32.43 14.76
N HIS A 436 11.05 33.07 15.86
CA HIS A 436 12.45 33.21 16.23
C HIS A 436 13.11 31.84 16.51
N TYR A 437 12.38 30.91 17.14
CA TYR A 437 12.85 29.55 17.36
C TYR A 437 13.11 28.80 16.04
N LEU A 438 12.15 28.79 15.11
CA LEU A 438 12.35 28.16 13.79
C LEU A 438 13.51 28.81 13.03
N LYS A 439 13.64 30.14 13.12
CA LYS A 439 14.76 30.85 12.50
C LYS A 439 16.10 30.43 13.09
N ALA A 440 16.17 30.22 14.41
CA ALA A 440 17.35 29.70 15.06
C ALA A 440 17.70 28.28 14.58
N CYS A 441 16.71 27.38 14.46
CA CYS A 441 16.90 26.04 13.91
C CYS A 441 17.42 26.08 12.46
N GLY A 442 16.84 26.94 11.62
CA GLY A 442 17.29 27.13 10.24
C GLY A 442 18.75 27.60 10.16
N PHE A 443 19.13 28.61 10.95
CA PHE A 443 20.53 29.08 11.01
C PHE A 443 21.49 28.01 11.53
N TYR A 444 21.06 27.17 12.48
CA TYR A 444 21.89 26.07 12.99
C TYR A 444 22.24 25.08 11.87
N ARG A 445 21.24 24.69 11.06
CA ARG A 445 21.41 23.73 9.95
C ARG A 445 22.29 24.21 8.80
N ILE A 446 22.40 25.53 8.62
CA ILE A 446 23.33 26.12 7.63
C ILE A 446 24.65 26.59 8.24
N GLU A 447 24.99 26.05 9.42
CA GLU A 447 26.24 26.33 10.15
C GLU A 447 26.45 27.79 10.58
N GLU A 448 25.40 28.62 10.60
CA GLU A 448 25.46 30.01 11.06
C GLU A 448 25.21 30.13 12.57
N LYS A 449 26.08 29.49 13.37
CA LYS A 449 25.91 29.32 14.83
C LYS A 449 25.64 30.62 15.61
N GLU A 450 26.31 31.72 15.28
CA GLU A 450 26.12 32.99 16.00
C GLU A 450 24.77 33.66 15.68
N ASN A 451 24.28 33.52 14.44
CA ASN A 451 22.93 33.97 14.08
C ASN A 451 21.89 33.10 14.77
N SER A 452 22.10 31.77 14.80
CA SER A 452 21.24 30.83 15.52
C SER A 452 21.13 31.18 17.01
N LYS A 453 22.25 31.42 17.71
CA LYS A 453 22.24 31.86 19.12
C LYS A 453 21.50 33.18 19.32
N THR A 454 21.66 34.13 18.39
CA THR A 454 21.00 35.44 18.47
C THR A 454 19.49 35.30 18.36
N GLU A 455 19.00 34.51 17.41
CA GLU A 455 17.56 34.27 17.25
C GLU A 455 16.99 33.42 18.40
N MET A 456 17.72 32.43 18.88
CA MET A 456 17.28 31.62 20.03
C MET A 456 17.11 32.45 21.30
N LYS A 457 18.00 33.42 21.55
CA LYS A 457 17.84 34.36 22.68
C LYS A 457 16.57 35.21 22.56
N LYS A 458 16.23 35.68 21.35
CA LYS A 458 14.97 36.39 21.11
C LYS A 458 13.76 35.48 21.35
N ALA A 459 13.85 34.21 20.94
CA ALA A 459 12.81 33.23 21.23
C ALA A 459 12.61 33.05 22.74
N ILE A 460 13.69 32.89 23.52
CA ILE A 460 13.67 32.72 24.99
C ILE A 460 13.11 33.95 25.73
N GLU A 461 13.43 35.16 25.25
CA GLU A 461 12.88 36.40 25.83
C GLU A 461 11.35 36.43 25.79
N ILE A 462 10.75 35.75 24.81
CA ILE A 462 9.30 35.67 24.60
C ILE A 462 8.72 34.37 25.20
N LEU A 463 9.42 33.25 25.03
CA LEU A 463 9.03 31.90 25.43
C LEU A 463 10.17 31.25 26.26
N PRO A 464 10.21 31.49 27.58
CA PRO A 464 11.29 31.03 28.45
C PRO A 464 11.49 29.51 28.49
N GLU A 465 10.49 28.72 28.10
CA GLU A 465 10.57 27.27 27.99
C GLU A 465 11.64 26.78 27.01
N TYR A 466 12.03 27.61 26.02
CA TYR A 466 13.13 27.28 25.10
C TYR A 466 14.53 27.39 25.72
N GLN A 467 14.65 27.86 26.97
CA GLN A 467 15.92 27.91 27.69
C GLN A 467 16.59 26.52 27.76
N ALA A 468 15.81 25.46 28.02
CA ALA A 468 16.33 24.10 28.09
C ALA A 468 16.89 23.62 26.74
N VAL A 469 16.26 24.01 25.63
CA VAL A 469 16.73 23.69 24.27
C VAL A 469 18.04 24.43 23.99
N TYR A 470 18.14 25.71 24.37
CA TYR A 470 19.38 26.48 24.19
C TYR A 470 20.56 25.89 24.97
N GLU A 471 20.35 25.48 26.22
CA GLU A 471 21.38 24.84 27.05
C GLU A 471 21.85 23.52 26.43
N ASP A 472 20.92 22.72 25.90
CA ASP A 472 21.25 21.44 25.26
C ASP A 472 22.05 21.60 23.95
N PHE A 473 21.64 22.55 23.09
CA PHE A 473 22.25 22.76 21.78
C PHE A 473 23.55 23.59 21.80
N PHE A 474 23.71 24.55 22.72
CA PHE A 474 24.80 25.53 22.64
C PHE A 474 25.76 25.54 23.84
N GLU A 475 25.39 24.99 25.00
CA GLU A 475 26.29 24.97 26.18
C GLU A 475 27.05 23.65 26.34
N LYS A 476 26.66 22.60 25.61
CA LYS A 476 27.37 21.31 25.58
C LYS A 476 28.52 21.25 24.57
N GLU A 477 28.60 22.20 23.63
CA GLU A 477 29.77 22.43 22.76
C GLU A 477 30.83 23.31 23.44
#